data_AF-A0A928YM20-F1
#
_entry.id   AF-A0A928YM20-F1
#
_cell.length_a   1.000
_cell.length_b   1.000
_cell.length_c   1.000
_cell.angle_alpha   90.00
_cell.angle_beta   90.00
_cell.angle_gamma   90.00
#
_symmetry.space_group_name_H-M   'P 1'
#
loop_
_entity.id
_entity.type
_entity.pdbx_description
1 polymer ?
#
loop_
_entity_poly.entity_id
_entity_poly.type
_entity_poly.pdbx_seq_one_letter_code
_entity_poly.pdbx_strand_id
1 'polypeptide(L)'
;SKPNPGFYTMSENELCLVFKMGKIPNPRGARNIRQTINEPRSIHSRKPEAVRKGIEDMFPDQKKIELFARKKTKGWRCWGNEL
;
A
#
# COMPACT_ATOMS: atom_id res chain seq x y z
N SER A 1 -3.25 18.57 -3.35
CA SER A 1 -2.18 19.13 -2.50
C SER A 1 -1.16 19.82 -3.39
N LYS A 2 -0.52 20.90 -2.95
CA LYS A 2 0.58 21.48 -3.73
C LYS A 2 1.73 20.47 -3.82
N PRO A 3 2.23 20.16 -5.01
CA PRO A 3 3.34 19.24 -5.16
C PRO A 3 4.64 19.86 -4.65
N ASN A 4 5.54 19.02 -4.15
CA ASN A 4 6.85 19.48 -3.72
C ASN A 4 7.73 19.71 -4.96
N PRO A 5 8.55 20.78 -5.01
CA PRO A 5 9.53 20.93 -6.08
C PRO A 5 10.58 19.81 -5.98
N GLY A 6 10.86 19.14 -7.09
CA GLY A 6 12.01 18.24 -7.24
C GLY A 6 13.14 18.91 -8.03
N PHE A 7 14.25 18.19 -8.22
CA PHE A 7 15.44 18.73 -8.90
C PHE A 7 15.24 19.00 -10.39
N TYR A 8 14.43 18.18 -11.08
CA TYR A 8 14.14 18.30 -12.51
C TYR A 8 12.64 18.49 -12.79
N THR A 9 11.77 17.86 -12.01
CA THR A 9 10.31 17.91 -12.14
C THR A 9 9.64 17.96 -10.76
N MET A 10 8.34 18.29 -10.71
CA MET A 10 7.57 18.27 -9.46
C MET A 10 7.44 16.85 -8.90
N SER A 11 7.65 16.70 -7.59
CA SER A 11 7.51 15.43 -6.88
C SER A 11 6.04 15.20 -6.51
N GLU A 12 5.31 14.58 -7.44
CA GLU A 12 3.88 14.31 -7.31
C GLU A 12 3.55 12.86 -6.94
N ASN A 13 4.44 11.92 -7.25
CA ASN A 13 4.17 10.50 -7.14
C ASN A 13 5.07 9.82 -6.10
N GLU A 14 4.50 8.90 -5.34
CA GLU A 14 5.24 7.96 -4.50
C GLU A 14 5.21 6.58 -5.16
N LEU A 15 6.38 5.97 -5.37
CA LEU A 15 6.47 4.63 -5.98
C LEU A 15 6.25 3.54 -4.92
N CYS A 16 5.45 2.54 -5.26
CA CYS A 16 5.31 1.30 -4.51
C CYS A 16 5.79 0.14 -5.37
N LEU A 17 6.90 -0.48 -4.98
CA LEU A 17 7.48 -1.61 -5.71
C LEU A 17 6.84 -2.91 -5.25
N VAL A 18 6.45 -3.75 -6.20
CA VAL A 18 5.82 -5.05 -5.94
C VAL A 18 6.76 -6.16 -6.38
N PHE A 19 7.06 -7.07 -5.44
CA PHE A 19 7.94 -8.21 -5.68
C PHE A 19 7.19 -9.52 -5.45
N LYS A 20 7.64 -10.59 -6.12
CA LYS A 20 7.13 -11.95 -5.93
C LYS A 20 8.28 -12.89 -5.63
N MET A 21 8.12 -13.71 -4.60
CA MET A 21 8.94 -14.90 -4.38
C MET A 21 8.08 -16.15 -4.57
N GLY A 22 8.53 -17.10 -5.38
CA GLY A 22 7.80 -18.35 -5.63
C GLY A 22 6.52 -18.19 -6.48
N LYS A 23 5.48 -18.96 -6.17
CA LYS A 23 4.19 -18.94 -6.89
C LYS A 23 3.24 -17.93 -6.25
N ILE A 24 2.38 -17.33 -7.09
CA ILE A 24 1.32 -16.45 -6.58
C ILE A 24 0.36 -17.29 -5.71
N PRO A 25 0.04 -16.86 -4.48
CA PRO A 25 -0.86 -17.60 -3.59
C PRO A 25 -2.25 -17.83 -4.18
N ASN A 26 -2.84 -18.97 -3.81
CA ASN A 26 -4.24 -19.33 -4.09
C ASN A 26 -5.07 -19.33 -2.79
N PRO A 27 -6.37 -18.99 -2.85
CA PRO A 27 -7.05 -18.47 -4.03
C PRO A 27 -6.56 -17.07 -4.40
N ARG A 28 -6.52 -16.80 -5.70
CA ARG A 28 -6.28 -15.45 -6.22
C ARG A 28 -7.60 -14.69 -6.16
N GLY A 29 -7.57 -13.48 -5.62
CA GLY A 29 -8.72 -12.57 -5.62
C GLY A 29 -8.81 -11.73 -6.90
N ALA A 30 -9.17 -10.47 -6.74
CA ALA A 30 -9.32 -9.49 -7.80
C ALA A 30 -8.08 -9.39 -8.71
N ARG A 31 -8.31 -9.19 -10.01
CA ARG A 31 -7.28 -9.05 -11.04
C ARG A 31 -7.28 -7.68 -11.72
N ASN A 32 -8.25 -6.84 -11.37
CA ASN A 32 -8.52 -5.54 -11.97
C ASN A 32 -8.18 -4.37 -11.03
N ILE A 33 -7.33 -4.60 -10.02
CA ILE A 33 -6.83 -3.54 -9.15
C ILE A 33 -5.87 -2.67 -9.96
N ARG A 34 -6.19 -1.37 -10.06
CA ARG A 34 -5.40 -0.39 -10.81
C ARG A 34 -4.07 -0.13 -10.09
N GLN A 35 -2.99 -0.02 -10.87
CA GLN A 35 -1.66 0.28 -10.33
C GLN A 35 -1.53 1.75 -9.88
N THR A 36 -2.22 2.67 -10.55
CA THR A 36 -2.24 4.09 -10.20
C THR A 36 -3.33 4.37 -9.19
N ILE A 37 -2.96 4.98 -8.06
CA ILE A 37 -3.86 5.44 -7.02
C ILE A 37 -3.75 6.96 -6.96
N ASN A 38 -4.86 7.65 -7.25
CA ASN A 38 -4.94 9.10 -7.19
C ASN A 38 -5.76 9.49 -5.97
N GLU A 39 -5.08 9.87 -4.88
CA GLU A 39 -5.71 10.36 -3.65
C GLU A 39 -5.07 11.67 -3.18
N PRO A 40 -5.83 12.58 -2.55
CA PRO A 40 -5.25 13.75 -1.92
C PRO A 40 -4.23 13.39 -0.84
N ARG A 41 -3.10 14.11 -0.80
CA ARG A 41 -2.13 13.96 0.30
C ARG A 41 -2.81 14.23 1.64
N SER A 42 -2.65 13.28 2.56
CA SER A 42 -3.16 13.38 3.93
C SER A 42 -2.04 13.81 4.89
N ILE A 43 -2.04 13.30 6.13
CA ILE A 43 -1.01 13.57 7.14
C ILE A 43 0.36 13.09 6.64
N HIS A 44 1.41 13.77 7.08
CA HIS A 44 2.79 13.48 6.68
C HIS A 44 3.12 11.97 6.76
N SER A 45 3.72 11.46 5.68
CA SER A 45 4.14 10.06 5.52
C SER A 45 3.00 9.02 5.54
N ARG A 46 1.73 9.39 5.73
CA ARG A 46 0.61 8.43 5.71
C ARG A 46 0.35 7.95 4.29
N LYS A 47 0.44 6.64 4.10
CA LYS A 47 0.15 5.97 2.83
C LYS A 47 -1.37 5.90 2.59
N PRO A 48 -1.84 5.90 1.33
CA PRO A 48 -3.25 5.74 0.98
C PRO A 48 -3.83 4.42 1.48
N GLU A 49 -5.06 4.44 1.99
CA GLU A 49 -5.74 3.21 2.45
C GLU A 49 -6.09 2.29 1.28
N ALA A 50 -6.28 2.84 0.07
CA ALA A 50 -6.54 2.08 -1.14
C ALA A 50 -5.44 1.06 -1.46
N VAL A 51 -4.19 1.28 -1.05
CA VAL A 51 -3.11 0.30 -1.20
C VAL A 51 -3.46 -0.98 -0.43
N ARG A 52 -3.84 -0.83 0.84
CA ARG A 52 -4.17 -1.96 1.71
C ARG A 52 -5.41 -2.70 1.21
N LYS A 53 -6.46 -1.95 0.85
CA LYS A 53 -7.68 -2.51 0.27
C LYS A 53 -7.41 -3.28 -1.03
N GLY A 54 -6.57 -2.74 -1.92
CA GLY A 54 -6.18 -3.42 -3.15
C GLY A 54 -5.45 -4.74 -2.89
N ILE A 55 -4.59 -4.79 -1.85
CA ILE A 55 -3.93 -6.03 -1.43
C ILE A 55 -4.94 -7.05 -0.90
N GLU A 56 -5.90 -6.61 -0.09
CA GLU A 56 -7.00 -7.45 0.41
C GLU A 56 -7.85 -8.02 -0.71
N ASP A 57 -8.24 -7.17 -1.67
CA ASP A 57 -9.02 -7.60 -2.84
C ASP A 57 -8.24 -8.62 -3.69
N MET A 58 -6.92 -8.43 -3.90
CA MET A 58 -6.07 -9.37 -4.66
C MET A 58 -5.79 -10.69 -3.93
N PHE A 59 -5.76 -10.67 -2.60
CA PHE A 59 -5.32 -11.77 -1.75
C PHE A 59 -6.26 -11.92 -0.55
N PRO A 60 -7.48 -12.41 -0.73
CA PRO A 60 -8.52 -12.35 0.30
C PRO A 60 -8.14 -13.15 1.54
N ASP A 61 -7.69 -14.39 1.37
CA ASP A 61 -7.57 -15.36 2.46
C ASP A 61 -6.16 -15.46 3.04
N GLN A 62 -5.16 -14.92 2.32
CA GLN A 62 -3.77 -15.06 2.73
C GLN A 62 -3.48 -14.20 3.97
N LYS A 63 -2.61 -14.73 4.84
CA LYS A 63 -2.06 -13.97 5.98
C LYS A 63 -1.21 -12.82 5.45
N LYS A 64 -1.40 -11.64 6.05
CA LYS A 64 -0.74 -10.40 5.64
C LYS A 64 -0.02 -9.80 6.84
N ILE A 65 1.13 -9.17 6.58
CA ILE A 65 1.89 -8.45 7.60
C ILE A 65 2.24 -7.06 7.06
N GLU A 66 2.09 -6.05 7.91
CA GLU A 66 2.54 -4.69 7.67
C GLU A 66 3.66 -4.36 8.65
N LEU A 67 4.84 -4.09 8.10
CA LEU A 67 6.03 -3.69 8.86
C LEU A 67 6.08 -2.16 8.95
N PHE A 68 6.64 -1.66 10.06
CA PHE A 68 6.65 -0.23 10.41
C PHE A 68 5.25 0.40 10.44
N ALA A 69 4.24 -0.40 10.83
CA ALA A 69 2.88 0.06 10.95
C ALA A 69 2.75 1.07 12.11
N ARG A 70 1.84 2.05 11.95
CA ARG A 70 1.55 3.10 12.94
C ARG A 70 0.11 3.04 13.48
N LYS A 71 -0.63 2.01 13.07
CA LYS A 71 -1.98 1.69 13.54
C LYS A 71 -2.24 0.20 13.39
N LYS A 72 -3.10 -0.35 14.24
CA LYS A 72 -3.61 -1.71 14.09
C LYS A 72 -4.66 -1.76 12.97
N THR A 73 -4.58 -2.79 12.12
CA THR A 73 -5.55 -3.01 11.05
C THR A 73 -6.09 -4.44 11.11
N LYS A 74 -7.42 -4.59 11.10
CA LYS A 74 -8.07 -5.90 11.14
C LYS A 74 -7.63 -6.73 9.94
N GLY A 75 -7.33 -8.01 10.16
CA GLY A 75 -6.87 -8.93 9.09
C GLY A 75 -5.39 -8.83 8.76
N TRP A 76 -4.64 -7.91 9.39
CA TRP A 76 -3.21 -7.76 9.24
C TRP A 76 -2.49 -8.03 10.55
N ARG A 77 -1.36 -8.73 10.47
CA ARG A 77 -0.36 -8.65 11.53
C ARG A 77 0.34 -7.31 11.38
N CYS A 78 0.23 -6.44 12.37
CA CYS A 78 0.93 -5.15 12.37
C CYS A 78 2.18 -5.27 13.24
N TRP A 79 3.32 -4.83 12.73
CA TRP A 79 4.56 -4.71 13.48
C TRP A 79 5.16 -3.32 13.26
N GLY A 80 5.47 -2.60 14.34
CA GLY A 80 5.99 -1.23 14.31
C GLY A 80 6.13 -0.68 15.73
N ASN A 81 7.05 0.24 15.93
CA ASN A 81 7.36 0.79 17.25
C ASN A 81 6.29 1.78 17.77
N GLU A 82 5.38 2.20 16.89
CA GLU A 82 4.31 3.17 17.16
C GLU A 82 2.91 2.50 17.24
N LEU A 83 2.85 1.19 17.54
CA LEU A 83 1.62 0.38 17.58
C LEU A 83 0.99 0.18 18.96
#